data_AF-A0A4Y2L6I2-F1
#
_entry.id   AF-A0A4Y2L6I2-F1
#
_cell.length_a   1.000
_cell.length_b   1.000
_cell.length_c   1.000
_cell.angle_alpha   90.00
_cell.angle_beta   90.00
_cell.angle_gamma   90.00
#
_symmetry.space_group_name_H-M   'P 1'
#
loop_
_entity.id
_entity.type
_entity.pdbx_description
1 polymer ?
#
loop_
_entity_poly.entity_id
_entity_poly.type
_entity_poly.pdbx_seq_one_letter_code
_entity_poly.pdbx_strand_id
1 'polypeptide(L)'
;MTKECMRKLHESIRNDPQKYEEQKRKERERYYARKKAGKIKGIHEMGNRDQRKVRKSWRERSKKYCLKKKCNKKLEDNTPSTNPVPGPSRDNTICRRPQLEVGKRKRRKNTQHLKNEMNKLKKQLQNAMIRIDFEREHLIVYQRWVTKKMKIIVKGEEKICQKTVKEEVTCMQEELVSILEDSAVKFLMHVRNINHQQTTMNGIKKMLTSNDVLIHADFSENYVCKYGREVQSSHFGGSKQQITLHTVVVYHLSPDTLELKVTSYCSLSDSLRHDPSAICAHLKPIIMEIKRSQPSLKTAHIFTDSPVTQYRNRKMFYLIATFLAPELGVDALNWHYTESGHGKGAPDGVGGCLKRIADSLVGRGKDMNNFNRLTDELAANSKKINVIKIAAQSIDKLLPKKLKAFKGTMCIHQVTWTKKYQFLLQARHLSCLLCSPGEACSHYGIGVIKLPINYSRNIKHNKKNQTWLL
;
A
#
# COMPACT_ATOMS: atom_id res chain seq x y z
N MET A 1 19.41 11.32 -32.33
CA MET A 1 20.03 10.60 -31.19
C MET A 1 19.09 10.59 -29.99
N THR A 2 18.80 9.42 -29.43
CA THR A 2 17.95 9.30 -28.23
C THR A 2 18.68 9.81 -26.97
N LYS A 3 17.94 10.28 -25.95
CA LYS A 3 18.51 10.76 -24.67
C LYS A 3 19.42 9.72 -24.00
N GLU A 4 19.10 8.44 -24.17
CA GLU A 4 19.89 7.29 -23.70
C GLU A 4 21.26 7.21 -24.39
N CYS A 5 21.29 7.42 -25.72
CA CYS A 5 22.51 7.37 -26.52
C CYS A 5 23.48 8.50 -26.14
N MET A 6 22.94 9.70 -25.91
CA MET A 6 23.72 10.86 -25.43
C MET A 6 24.29 10.63 -24.02
N ARG A 7 23.55 9.95 -23.14
CA ARG A 7 24.00 9.61 -21.79
C ARG A 7 25.21 8.67 -21.83
N LYS A 8 25.11 7.60 -22.64
CA LYS A 8 26.20 6.62 -22.83
C LYS A 8 27.45 7.26 -23.43
N LEU A 9 27.29 8.18 -24.38
CA LEU A 9 28.40 8.93 -24.97
C LEU A 9 29.10 9.85 -23.94
N HIS A 10 28.35 10.56 -23.11
CA HIS A 10 28.95 11.40 -22.05
C HIS A 10 29.63 10.57 -20.95
N GLU A 11 29.15 9.36 -20.70
CA GLU A 11 29.74 8.41 -19.77
C GLU A 11 31.05 7.83 -20.33
N SER A 12 31.09 7.47 -21.62
CA SER A 12 32.32 7.01 -22.27
C SER A 12 33.40 8.10 -22.34
N ILE A 13 33.01 9.36 -22.56
CA ILE A 13 33.97 10.49 -22.56
C ILE A 13 34.50 10.77 -21.15
N ARG A 14 33.69 10.61 -20.09
CA ARG A 14 34.13 10.83 -18.70
C ARG A 14 35.12 9.76 -18.22
N ASN A 15 35.02 8.55 -18.76
CA ASN A 15 35.86 7.42 -18.38
C ASN A 15 37.23 7.42 -19.09
N ASP A 16 37.39 8.19 -20.17
CA ASP A 16 38.64 8.37 -20.91
C ASP A 16 39.32 9.70 -20.48
N PRO A 17 40.44 9.66 -19.73
CA PRO A 17 41.07 10.86 -19.17
C PRO A 17 41.47 11.91 -20.22
N GLN A 18 42.01 11.48 -21.36
CA GLN A 18 42.49 12.39 -22.41
C GLN A 18 41.32 13.09 -23.11
N LYS A 19 40.27 12.33 -23.46
CA LYS A 19 39.06 12.91 -24.07
C LYS A 19 38.32 13.83 -23.10
N TYR A 20 38.32 13.51 -21.82
CA TYR A 20 37.70 14.33 -20.79
C TYR A 20 38.43 15.67 -20.58
N GLU A 21 39.77 15.67 -20.59
CA GLU A 21 40.56 16.90 -20.53
C GLU A 21 40.39 17.76 -21.78
N GLU A 22 40.36 17.16 -22.96
CA GLU A 22 40.13 17.90 -24.20
C GLU A 22 38.73 18.52 -24.24
N GLN A 23 37.71 17.80 -23.75
CA GLN A 23 36.36 18.36 -23.61
C GLN A 23 36.35 19.57 -22.66
N LYS A 24 37.01 19.47 -21.51
CA LYS A 24 37.15 20.61 -20.58
C LYS A 24 37.88 21.79 -21.22
N ARG A 25 38.91 21.54 -22.04
CA ARG A 25 39.62 22.60 -22.78
C ARG A 25 38.68 23.32 -23.75
N LYS A 26 37.94 22.58 -24.58
CA LYS A 26 36.95 23.13 -25.53
C LYS A 26 35.83 23.91 -24.82
N GLU A 27 35.39 23.45 -23.65
CA GLU A 27 34.41 24.20 -22.84
C GLU A 27 34.97 25.49 -22.25
N ARG A 28 36.23 25.48 -21.78
CA ARG A 28 36.91 26.70 -21.30
C ARG A 28 37.07 27.72 -22.42
N GLU A 29 37.54 27.31 -23.59
CA GLU A 29 37.69 28.17 -24.77
C GLU A 29 36.34 28.77 -25.18
N ARG A 30 35.29 27.94 -25.24
CA ARG A 30 33.91 28.41 -25.51
C ARG A 30 33.42 29.41 -24.47
N TYR A 31 33.71 29.17 -23.19
CA TYR A 31 33.34 30.09 -22.11
C TYR A 31 34.04 31.45 -22.26
N TYR A 32 35.34 31.46 -22.50
CA TYR A 32 36.10 32.70 -22.72
C TYR A 32 35.65 33.44 -23.96
N ALA A 33 35.39 32.73 -25.07
CA ALA A 33 34.85 33.35 -26.29
C ALA A 33 33.48 34.01 -26.04
N ARG A 34 32.58 33.35 -25.29
CA ARG A 34 31.26 33.91 -24.94
C ARG A 34 31.33 35.06 -23.94
N LYS A 35 32.33 35.05 -23.05
CA LYS A 35 32.61 36.15 -22.13
C LYS A 35 33.15 37.36 -22.89
N LYS A 36 34.12 37.17 -23.81
CA LYS A 36 34.65 38.23 -24.69
C LYS A 36 33.58 38.82 -25.60
N ALA A 37 32.63 38.01 -26.06
CA ALA A 37 31.47 38.45 -26.84
C ALA A 37 30.31 39.05 -26.01
N GLY A 38 30.49 39.31 -24.70
CA GLY A 38 29.49 39.93 -23.83
C GLY A 38 28.22 39.10 -23.53
N LYS A 39 28.17 37.84 -23.97
CA LYS A 39 27.01 36.94 -23.80
C LYS A 39 26.94 36.29 -22.42
N ILE A 40 28.01 36.37 -21.62
CA ILE A 40 28.07 35.89 -20.24
C ILE A 40 28.52 37.05 -19.37
N LYS A 41 27.59 37.59 -18.57
CA LYS A 41 27.87 38.68 -17.64
C LYS A 41 28.41 38.15 -16.31
N GLY A 42 29.43 38.82 -15.78
CA GLY A 42 29.92 38.59 -14.42
C GLY A 42 28.87 38.97 -13.38
N ILE A 43 28.92 38.38 -12.18
CA ILE A 43 27.91 38.68 -11.15
C ILE A 43 27.87 40.16 -10.73
N HIS A 44 29.01 40.85 -10.82
CA HIS A 44 29.14 42.28 -10.55
C HIS A 44 28.51 43.15 -11.66
N GLU A 45 28.40 42.64 -12.87
CA GLU A 45 27.81 43.32 -14.04
C GLU A 45 26.29 43.11 -14.15
N MET A 46 25.70 42.31 -13.25
CA MET A 46 24.26 42.04 -13.22
C MET A 46 23.51 42.97 -12.26
N GLY A 47 22.26 43.29 -12.58
CA GLY A 47 21.39 44.05 -11.69
C GLY A 47 21.06 43.31 -10.38
N ASN A 48 20.74 44.06 -9.33
CA ASN A 48 20.49 43.56 -7.97
C ASN A 48 19.47 42.40 -7.90
N ARG A 49 18.44 42.43 -8.75
CA ARG A 49 17.40 41.38 -8.81
C ARG A 49 17.95 40.06 -9.32
N ASP A 50 18.79 40.08 -10.34
CA ASP A 50 19.36 38.88 -10.94
C ASP A 50 20.55 38.34 -10.15
N GLN A 51 21.33 39.22 -9.50
CA GLN A 51 22.30 38.79 -8.49
C GLN A 51 21.64 37.95 -7.38
N ARG A 52 20.46 38.35 -6.89
CA ARG A 52 19.71 37.58 -5.87
C ARG A 52 19.29 36.20 -6.41
N LYS A 53 18.81 36.10 -7.65
CA LYS A 53 18.44 34.83 -8.28
C LYS A 53 19.65 33.90 -8.42
N VAL A 54 20.78 34.42 -8.92
CA VAL A 54 22.01 33.64 -9.08
C VAL A 54 22.52 33.15 -7.72
N ARG A 55 22.60 34.02 -6.70
CA ARG A 55 22.98 33.63 -5.34
C ARG A 55 22.02 32.62 -4.70
N LYS A 56 20.72 32.69 -5.00
CA LYS A 56 19.73 31.66 -4.59
C LYS A 56 20.07 30.31 -5.24
N SER A 57 20.32 30.29 -6.54
CA SER A 57 20.70 29.07 -7.25
C SER A 57 22.01 28.45 -6.72
N TRP A 58 23.00 29.27 -6.35
CA TRP A 58 24.25 28.80 -5.74
C TRP A 58 24.02 28.18 -4.37
N ARG A 59 23.17 28.78 -3.52
CA ARG A 59 22.78 28.20 -2.23
C ARG A 59 22.09 26.85 -2.39
N GLU A 60 21.21 26.71 -3.38
CA GLU A 60 20.55 25.44 -3.69
C GLU A 60 21.55 24.38 -4.19
N ARG A 61 22.46 24.74 -5.09
CA ARG A 61 23.52 23.84 -5.58
C ARG A 61 24.48 23.41 -4.47
N SER A 62 24.91 24.33 -3.62
CA SER A 62 25.76 24.05 -2.45
C SER A 62 25.07 23.11 -1.46
N LYS A 63 23.77 23.33 -1.19
CA LYS A 63 22.97 22.41 -0.35
C LYS A 63 22.90 21.01 -0.96
N LYS A 64 22.66 20.89 -2.27
CA LYS A 64 22.67 19.59 -2.97
C LYS A 64 24.04 18.91 -2.91
N TYR A 65 25.12 19.66 -3.13
CA TYR A 65 26.49 19.14 -3.03
C TYR A 65 26.80 18.62 -1.62
N CYS A 66 26.49 19.40 -0.58
CA CYS A 66 26.71 19.00 0.80
C CYS A 66 25.90 17.75 1.19
N LEU A 67 24.64 17.66 0.73
CA LEU A 67 23.81 16.47 0.92
C LEU A 67 24.40 15.24 0.20
N LYS A 68 24.88 15.40 -1.03
CA LYS A 68 25.54 14.32 -1.78
C LYS A 68 26.81 13.85 -1.06
N LYS A 69 27.64 14.78 -0.58
CA LYS A 69 28.86 14.43 0.17
C LYS A 69 28.54 13.71 1.49
N LYS A 70 27.49 14.11 2.21
CA LYS A 70 27.00 13.37 3.40
C LYS A 70 26.46 11.99 3.05
N CYS A 71 25.80 11.84 1.91
CA CYS A 71 25.29 10.54 1.45
C CYS A 71 26.42 9.60 1.04
N ASN A 72 27.43 10.11 0.33
CA ASN A 72 28.62 9.34 -0.04
C ASN A 72 29.45 8.95 1.18
N LYS A 73 29.64 9.87 2.14
CA LYS A 73 30.34 9.56 3.39
C LYS A 73 29.61 8.45 4.17
N LYS A 74 28.27 8.51 4.25
CA LYS A 74 27.47 7.40 4.81
C LYS A 74 27.62 6.09 4.04
N LEU A 75 27.89 6.12 2.74
CA LEU A 75 28.12 4.92 1.93
C LEU A 75 29.51 4.34 2.20
N GLU A 76 30.53 5.20 2.32
CA GLU A 76 31.90 4.82 2.67
C GLU A 76 31.99 4.26 4.11
N ASP A 77 31.30 4.88 5.08
CA ASP A 77 31.19 4.44 6.47
C ASP A 77 30.47 3.06 6.63
N ASN A 78 29.81 2.55 5.59
CA ASN A 78 29.13 1.24 5.57
C ASN A 78 29.96 0.14 4.88
N THR A 79 31.22 0.39 4.56
CA THR A 79 32.16 -0.62 4.04
C THR A 79 32.97 -1.17 5.23
N PRO A 80 33.03 -2.50 5.48
CA PRO A 80 33.75 -3.02 6.63
C PRO A 80 35.26 -2.73 6.52
N SER A 81 35.83 -2.10 7.54
CA SER A 81 37.28 -1.96 7.66
C SER A 81 37.88 -3.27 8.16
N THR A 82 38.73 -3.90 7.34
CA THR A 82 39.68 -4.92 7.78
C THR A 82 40.84 -4.23 8.49
N ASN A 83 40.70 -4.01 9.81
CA ASN A 83 41.76 -4.07 10.83
C ASN A 83 41.20 -3.65 12.21
N PRO A 84 41.60 -4.30 13.32
CA PRO A 84 41.08 -4.00 14.65
C PRO A 84 41.92 -2.89 15.32
N VAL A 85 41.29 -1.82 15.80
CA VAL A 85 41.96 -0.78 16.62
C VAL A 85 41.01 -0.26 17.71
N PRO A 86 41.53 0.06 18.93
CA PRO A 86 40.82 -0.01 20.21
C PRO A 86 39.88 1.15 20.53
N GLY A 87 39.02 0.92 21.51
CA GLY A 87 37.94 1.82 21.93
C GLY A 87 38.40 3.18 22.46
N PRO A 88 37.59 4.24 22.30
CA PRO A 88 37.89 5.54 22.88
C PRO A 88 37.28 5.71 24.27
N SER A 89 38.14 6.27 25.13
CA SER A 89 37.90 6.82 26.46
C SER A 89 36.76 7.84 26.50
N ARG A 90 36.13 7.90 27.68
CA ARG A 90 35.13 8.90 28.04
C ARG A 90 35.80 10.27 28.17
N ASP A 91 35.33 11.24 27.39
CA ASP A 91 35.46 12.65 27.75
C ASP A 91 34.08 13.32 27.75
N ASN A 92 33.67 13.69 28.96
CA ASN A 92 32.48 14.44 29.27
C ASN A 92 32.77 15.94 29.10
N THR A 93 32.27 16.55 28.03
CA THR A 93 31.97 18.00 28.07
C THR A 93 30.89 18.35 27.04
N ILE A 94 29.63 18.10 27.40
CA ILE A 94 28.48 18.62 26.65
C ILE A 94 28.25 20.07 27.08
N CYS A 95 28.69 21.01 26.24
CA CYS A 95 28.25 22.40 26.27
C CYS A 95 26.77 22.45 25.82
N ARG A 96 25.82 22.46 26.77
CA ARG A 96 24.39 22.59 26.48
C ARG A 96 24.05 24.04 26.07
N ARG A 97 23.87 24.30 24.77
CA ARG A 97 23.07 25.44 24.28
C ARG A 97 21.66 24.98 23.87
N PRO A 98 20.60 25.80 24.07
CA PRO A 98 19.22 25.34 24.09
C PRO A 98 18.63 25.07 22.69
N GLN A 99 18.67 23.82 22.23
CA GLN A 99 18.04 23.37 20.98
C GLN A 99 16.50 23.50 20.96
N LEU A 100 15.86 23.63 22.12
CA LEU A 100 14.41 23.70 22.26
C LEU A 100 13.80 25.01 21.72
N GLU A 101 14.50 26.14 21.79
CA GLU A 101 13.97 27.43 21.33
C GLU A 101 13.98 27.60 19.81
N VAL A 102 15.05 27.10 19.17
CA VAL A 102 15.21 27.19 17.70
C VAL A 102 14.14 26.36 16.99
N GLY A 103 13.80 25.18 17.54
CA GLY A 103 12.70 24.34 17.05
C GLY A 103 11.33 25.00 17.19
N LYS A 104 11.06 25.65 18.33
CA LYS A 104 9.80 26.39 18.60
C LYS A 104 9.64 27.60 17.66
N ARG A 105 10.69 28.40 17.45
CA ARG A 105 10.67 29.55 16.51
C ARG A 105 10.45 29.11 15.06
N LYS A 106 11.06 28.00 14.64
CA LYS A 106 10.91 27.47 13.28
C LYS A 106 9.51 26.88 13.04
N ARG A 107 8.93 26.19 14.03
CA ARG A 107 7.52 25.75 14.00
C ARG A 107 6.57 26.94 13.92
N ARG A 108 6.72 27.97 14.77
CA ARG A 108 5.88 29.18 14.74
C ARG A 108 5.92 29.90 13.39
N LYS A 109 7.10 30.05 12.79
CA LYS A 109 7.24 30.63 11.43
C LYS A 109 6.55 29.80 10.35
N ASN A 110 6.68 28.47 10.39
CA ASN A 110 6.00 27.58 9.45
C ASN A 110 4.47 27.61 9.65
N THR A 111 3.98 27.61 10.88
CA THR A 111 2.55 27.72 11.18
C THR A 111 1.99 29.06 10.71
N GLN A 112 2.72 30.16 10.93
CA GLN A 112 2.28 31.48 10.47
C GLN A 112 2.27 31.56 8.93
N HIS A 113 3.27 30.99 8.26
CA HIS A 113 3.30 30.91 6.81
C HIS A 113 2.11 30.12 6.25
N LEU A 114 1.80 28.95 6.82
CA LEU A 114 0.64 28.14 6.44
C LEU A 114 -0.69 28.87 6.72
N LYS A 115 -0.82 29.58 7.84
CA LYS A 115 -2.00 30.42 8.12
C LYS A 115 -2.17 31.53 7.09
N ASN A 116 -1.08 32.20 6.72
CA ASN A 116 -1.11 33.27 5.72
C ASN A 116 -1.46 32.73 4.32
N GLU A 117 -0.95 31.55 3.95
CA GLU A 117 -1.36 30.87 2.70
C GLU A 117 -2.83 30.45 2.73
N MET A 118 -3.31 29.86 3.83
CA MET A 118 -4.73 29.53 4.01
C MET A 118 -5.62 30.77 3.85
N ASN A 119 -5.25 31.90 4.46
CA ASN A 119 -6.01 33.15 4.34
C ASN A 119 -5.97 33.71 2.91
N LYS A 120 -4.84 33.61 2.23
CA LYS A 120 -4.71 34.01 0.82
C LYS A 120 -5.61 33.15 -0.08
N LEU A 121 -5.60 31.83 0.10
CA LEU A 121 -6.44 30.89 -0.65
C LEU A 121 -7.93 31.13 -0.36
N LYS A 122 -8.32 31.37 0.90
CA LYS A 122 -9.70 31.75 1.25
C LYS A 122 -10.13 33.02 0.54
N LYS A 123 -9.28 34.05 0.51
CA LYS A 123 -9.59 35.32 -0.17
C LYS A 123 -9.66 35.15 -1.69
N GLN A 124 -8.83 34.28 -2.26
CA GLN A 124 -8.92 33.90 -3.68
C GLN A 124 -10.22 33.14 -3.99
N LEU A 125 -10.62 32.21 -3.13
CA LEU A 125 -11.89 31.48 -3.26
C LEU A 125 -13.08 32.43 -3.18
N GLN A 126 -13.08 33.35 -2.21
CA GLN A 126 -14.14 34.34 -2.02
C GLN A 126 -14.23 35.31 -3.20
N ASN A 127 -13.09 35.77 -3.74
CA ASN A 127 -13.08 36.59 -4.94
C ASN A 127 -13.50 35.82 -6.20
N ALA A 128 -13.22 34.51 -6.28
CA ALA A 128 -13.69 33.67 -7.36
C ALA A 128 -15.21 33.46 -7.26
N MET A 129 -15.76 33.26 -6.05
CA MET A 129 -17.20 33.19 -5.80
C MET A 129 -17.91 34.51 -6.17
N ILE A 130 -17.32 35.66 -5.86
CA ILE A 130 -17.89 36.98 -6.21
C ILE A 130 -17.85 37.24 -7.74
N ARG A 131 -16.88 36.67 -8.45
CA ARG A 131 -16.74 36.82 -9.91
C ARG A 131 -17.64 35.89 -10.72
N ILE A 132 -18.25 34.90 -10.08
CA ILE A 132 -19.31 34.10 -10.70
C ILE A 132 -20.57 34.91 -10.48
N ASP A 133 -20.96 35.72 -11.47
CA ASP A 133 -22.33 36.22 -11.55
C ASP A 133 -23.23 34.99 -11.67
N PHE A 134 -23.84 34.57 -10.56
CA PHE A 134 -24.90 33.57 -10.60
C PHE A 134 -26.10 34.24 -11.26
N GLU A 135 -26.28 34.01 -12.55
CA GLU A 135 -27.59 34.19 -13.17
C GLU A 135 -28.56 33.31 -12.38
N ARG A 136 -29.54 33.95 -11.72
CA ARG A 136 -30.40 33.33 -10.68
C ARG A 136 -31.25 32.14 -11.16
N GLU A 137 -31.18 31.77 -12.45
CA GLU A 137 -31.98 30.73 -13.08
C GLU A 137 -31.19 29.88 -14.09
N HIS A 138 -29.86 29.79 -13.96
CA HIS A 138 -29.06 28.97 -14.87
C HIS A 138 -29.13 27.48 -14.53
N LEU A 139 -29.81 26.73 -15.40
CA LEU A 139 -29.91 25.27 -15.34
C LEU A 139 -28.66 24.62 -15.93
N ILE A 140 -28.09 23.67 -15.18
CA ILE A 140 -26.90 22.91 -15.60
C ILE A 140 -27.28 21.44 -15.74
N VAL A 141 -26.83 20.84 -16.84
CA VAL A 141 -26.95 19.40 -17.10
C VAL A 141 -25.59 18.74 -16.85
N TYR A 142 -25.55 17.71 -16.01
CA TYR A 142 -24.34 16.93 -15.75
C TYR A 142 -24.64 15.45 -15.56
N GLN A 143 -23.60 14.63 -15.67
CA GLN A 143 -23.73 13.17 -15.53
C GLN A 143 -23.07 12.69 -14.25
N ARG A 144 -23.74 11.78 -13.53
CA ARG A 144 -23.22 11.17 -12.30
C ARG A 144 -23.42 9.65 -12.29
N TRP A 145 -22.53 8.95 -11.59
CA TRP A 145 -22.72 7.53 -11.30
C TRP A 145 -23.69 7.37 -10.13
N VAL A 146 -24.75 6.60 -10.32
CA VAL A 146 -25.74 6.27 -9.28
C VAL A 146 -26.05 4.79 -9.30
N THR A 147 -26.17 4.18 -8.13
CA THR A 147 -26.61 2.79 -7.98
C THR A 147 -28.13 2.77 -7.77
N LYS A 148 -28.87 2.31 -8.78
CA LYS A 148 -30.34 2.18 -8.71
C LYS A 148 -30.72 0.72 -8.47
N LYS A 149 -31.77 0.50 -7.67
CA LYS A 149 -32.42 -0.81 -7.55
C LYS A 149 -33.37 -0.96 -8.73
N MET A 150 -33.11 -1.95 -9.59
CA MET A 150 -33.95 -2.29 -10.72
C MET A 150 -34.52 -3.68 -10.52
N LYS A 151 -35.79 -3.88 -10.88
CA LYS A 151 -36.37 -5.22 -10.96
C LYS A 151 -35.92 -5.87 -12.27
N ILE A 152 -35.33 -7.06 -12.18
CA ILE A 152 -34.98 -7.88 -13.34
C ILE A 152 -35.69 -9.21 -13.17
N ILE A 153 -36.37 -9.67 -14.22
CA ILE A 153 -36.96 -11.01 -14.25
C ILE A 153 -35.83 -11.98 -14.61
N VAL A 154 -35.44 -12.82 -13.66
CA VAL A 154 -34.44 -13.87 -13.88
C VAL A 154 -35.14 -15.21 -13.72
N LYS A 155 -35.29 -15.96 -14.81
CA LYS A 155 -35.99 -17.25 -14.85
C LYS A 155 -37.43 -17.18 -14.32
N GLY A 156 -38.17 -16.13 -14.68
CA GLY A 156 -39.57 -15.94 -14.29
C GLY A 156 -39.78 -15.32 -12.89
N GLU A 157 -38.74 -15.17 -12.08
CA GLU A 157 -38.83 -14.52 -10.76
C GLU A 157 -38.36 -13.07 -10.81
N GLU A 158 -39.13 -12.15 -10.22
CA GLU A 158 -38.66 -10.77 -10.00
C GLU A 158 -37.53 -10.74 -8.97
N LYS A 159 -36.34 -10.36 -9.40
CA LYS A 159 -35.19 -10.12 -8.50
C LYS A 159 -34.81 -8.66 -8.53
N ILE A 160 -34.66 -8.06 -7.35
CA ILE A 160 -34.16 -6.69 -7.21
C ILE A 160 -32.64 -6.74 -7.36
N CYS A 161 -32.15 -6.23 -8.48
CA CYS A 161 -30.73 -6.08 -8.76
C CYS A 161 -30.30 -4.62 -8.55
N GLN A 162 -29.11 -4.40 -8.01
CA GLN A 162 -28.51 -3.07 -7.97
C GLN A 162 -27.65 -2.88 -9.21
N LYS A 163 -27.98 -1.88 -10.03
CA LYS A 163 -27.20 -1.53 -11.22
C LYS A 163 -26.63 -0.13 -11.05
N THR A 164 -25.32 -0.01 -11.21
CA THR A 164 -24.66 1.30 -11.28
C THR A 164 -24.79 1.82 -12.71
N VAL A 165 -25.47 2.95 -12.85
CA VAL A 165 -25.74 3.61 -14.13
C VAL A 165 -25.21 5.03 -14.11
N LYS A 166 -24.85 5.54 -15.29
CA LYS A 166 -24.55 6.95 -15.48
C LYS A 166 -25.89 7.65 -15.76
N GLU A 167 -26.34 8.44 -14.80
CA GLU A 167 -27.57 9.23 -14.88
C GLU A 167 -27.23 10.65 -15.28
N GLU A 168 -28.04 11.22 -16.16
CA GLU A 168 -28.03 12.64 -16.46
C GLU A 168 -28.98 13.37 -15.50
N VAL A 169 -28.49 14.46 -14.91
CA VAL A 169 -29.20 15.26 -13.91
C VAL A 169 -29.18 16.70 -14.37
N THR A 170 -30.33 17.33 -14.31
CA THR A 170 -30.50 18.77 -14.50
C THR A 170 -30.81 19.39 -13.15
N CYS A 171 -30.02 20.38 -12.74
CA CYS A 171 -30.20 21.08 -11.47
C CYS A 171 -29.85 22.55 -11.62
N MET A 172 -30.21 23.36 -10.62
CA MET A 172 -29.76 24.75 -10.57
C MET A 172 -28.26 24.84 -10.30
N GLN A 173 -27.61 25.89 -10.78
CA GLN A 173 -26.18 26.10 -10.56
C GLN A 173 -25.80 26.14 -9.06
N GLU A 174 -26.64 26.75 -8.22
CA GLU A 174 -26.44 26.83 -6.76
C GLU A 174 -26.46 25.43 -6.12
N GLU A 175 -27.39 24.57 -6.54
CA GLU A 175 -27.48 23.18 -6.07
C GLU A 175 -26.23 22.37 -6.46
N LEU A 176 -25.73 22.56 -7.68
CA LEU A 176 -24.51 21.89 -8.14
C LEU A 176 -23.30 22.29 -7.29
N VAL A 177 -23.18 23.57 -6.93
CA VAL A 177 -22.10 24.06 -6.07
C VAL A 177 -22.20 23.45 -4.68
N SER A 178 -23.39 23.38 -4.08
CA SER A 178 -23.60 22.71 -2.79
C SER A 178 -23.20 21.22 -2.84
N ILE A 179 -23.60 20.50 -3.89
CA ILE A 179 -23.21 19.10 -4.12
C ILE A 179 -21.68 18.96 -4.23
N LEU A 180 -21.03 19.90 -4.91
CA LEU A 180 -19.57 19.93 -5.05
C LEU A 180 -18.88 20.15 -3.71
N GLU A 181 -19.34 21.11 -2.91
CA GLU A 181 -18.78 21.41 -1.58
C GLU A 181 -18.86 20.18 -0.67
N ASP A 182 -20.02 19.54 -0.59
CA ASP A 182 -20.23 18.30 0.18
C ASP A 182 -19.35 17.15 -0.31
N SER A 183 -19.23 17.01 -1.63
CA SER A 183 -18.41 15.97 -2.25
C SER A 183 -16.92 16.21 -2.05
N ALA A 184 -16.49 17.48 -2.07
CA ALA A 184 -15.11 17.87 -1.86
C ALA A 184 -14.64 17.54 -0.44
N VAL A 185 -15.46 17.79 0.59
CA VAL A 185 -15.12 17.42 1.98
C VAL A 185 -14.92 15.91 2.11
N LYS A 186 -15.86 15.11 1.57
CA LYS A 186 -15.77 13.63 1.57
C LYS A 186 -14.53 13.14 0.83
N PHE A 187 -14.25 13.71 -0.35
CA PHE A 187 -13.08 13.39 -1.14
C PHE A 187 -11.77 13.73 -0.43
N LEU A 188 -11.67 14.90 0.21
CA LEU A 188 -10.47 15.30 0.94
C LEU A 188 -10.22 14.41 2.17
N MET A 189 -11.28 14.00 2.88
CA MET A 189 -11.17 13.01 3.96
C MET A 189 -10.66 11.66 3.44
N HIS A 190 -11.18 11.20 2.30
CA HIS A 190 -10.74 9.99 1.62
C HIS A 190 -9.26 10.06 1.23
N VAL A 191 -8.82 11.15 0.59
CA VAL A 191 -7.42 11.40 0.24
C VAL A 191 -6.51 11.40 1.47
N ARG A 192 -6.94 12.04 2.57
CA ARG A 192 -6.22 12.03 3.85
C ARG A 192 -6.04 10.60 4.38
N ASN A 193 -7.10 9.80 4.37
CA ASN A 193 -7.09 8.43 4.87
C ASN A 193 -6.13 7.54 4.05
N ILE A 194 -6.14 7.66 2.72
CA ILE A 194 -5.21 6.94 1.82
C ILE A 194 -3.75 7.30 2.16
N ASN A 195 -3.45 8.59 2.25
CA ASN A 195 -2.10 9.06 2.56
C ASN A 195 -1.64 8.55 3.94
N HIS A 196 -2.54 8.54 4.92
CA HIS A 196 -2.29 8.00 6.26
C HIS A 196 -1.99 6.50 6.22
N GLN A 197 -2.77 5.71 5.48
CA GLN A 197 -2.60 4.26 5.34
C GLN A 197 -1.30 3.91 4.63
N GLN A 198 -0.96 4.60 3.53
CA GLN A 198 0.31 4.40 2.83
C GLN A 198 1.51 4.75 3.70
N THR A 199 1.41 5.86 4.45
CA THR A 199 2.44 6.26 5.42
C THR A 199 2.59 5.23 6.53
N THR A 200 1.47 4.69 7.03
CA THR A 200 1.44 3.63 8.05
C THR A 200 2.12 2.36 7.52
N MET A 201 1.75 1.89 6.33
CA MET A 201 2.34 0.68 5.73
C MET A 201 3.85 0.80 5.56
N ASN A 202 4.32 1.96 5.08
CA ASN A 202 5.75 2.24 4.96
C ASN A 202 6.43 2.38 6.33
N GLY A 203 5.72 2.90 7.33
CA GLY A 203 6.18 2.96 8.72
C GLY A 203 6.38 1.56 9.32
N ILE A 204 5.38 0.68 9.17
CA ILE A 204 5.45 -0.72 9.63
C ILE A 204 6.66 -1.40 9.01
N LYS A 205 6.82 -1.34 7.68
CA LYS A 205 7.96 -1.95 6.97
C LYS A 205 9.33 -1.49 7.50
N LYS A 206 9.44 -0.25 7.97
CA LYS A 206 10.69 0.30 8.54
C LYS A 206 10.91 -0.06 10.01
N MET A 207 9.84 -0.42 10.72
CA MET A 207 9.85 -0.73 12.14
C MET A 207 9.80 -2.24 12.43
N LEU A 208 9.67 -3.08 11.39
CA LEU A 208 9.68 -4.53 11.53
C LEU A 208 10.95 -5.00 12.25
N THR A 209 10.76 -5.80 13.30
CA THR A 209 11.85 -6.54 13.95
C THR A 209 11.92 -7.96 13.39
N SER A 210 12.93 -8.74 13.79
CA SER A 210 13.05 -10.17 13.44
C SER A 210 11.91 -11.04 14.01
N ASN A 211 11.17 -10.53 15.00
CA ASN A 211 10.01 -11.20 15.59
C ASN A 211 8.68 -10.69 15.02
N ASP A 212 8.72 -9.83 14.00
CA ASP A 212 7.52 -9.30 13.37
C ASP A 212 7.40 -9.76 11.92
N VAL A 213 6.16 -9.91 11.46
CA VAL A 213 5.84 -10.19 10.07
C VAL A 213 4.77 -9.22 9.58
N LEU A 214 4.88 -8.79 8.33
CA LEU A 214 3.84 -8.07 7.63
C LEU A 214 3.33 -8.89 6.44
N ILE A 215 2.05 -9.22 6.47
CA ILE A 215 1.34 -9.99 5.45
C ILE A 215 0.43 -9.02 4.69
N HIS A 216 0.73 -8.77 3.42
CA HIS A 216 -0.14 -7.99 2.53
C HIS A 216 -0.91 -8.96 1.63
N ALA A 217 -2.23 -9.00 1.72
CA ALA A 217 -3.04 -9.97 1.00
C ALA A 217 -4.19 -9.32 0.24
N ASP A 218 -4.50 -9.88 -0.93
CA ASP A 218 -5.68 -9.51 -1.70
C ASP A 218 -6.19 -10.69 -2.54
N PHE A 219 -7.45 -10.63 -2.99
CA PHE A 219 -7.93 -11.49 -4.05
C PHE A 219 -7.64 -10.83 -5.39
N SER A 220 -6.90 -11.54 -6.24
CA SER A 220 -6.89 -11.21 -7.65
C SER A 220 -8.22 -11.64 -8.26
N GLU A 221 -8.72 -10.89 -9.25
CA GLU A 221 -9.88 -11.32 -10.04
C GLU A 221 -9.68 -12.78 -10.51
N ASN A 222 -10.76 -13.56 -10.55
CA ASN A 222 -10.68 -14.96 -10.96
C ASN A 222 -10.04 -15.10 -12.35
N TYR A 223 -9.23 -16.14 -12.53
CA TYR A 223 -8.76 -16.51 -13.85
C TYR A 223 -9.82 -17.33 -14.55
N VAL A 224 -10.27 -16.87 -15.72
CA VAL A 224 -11.13 -17.65 -16.61
C VAL A 224 -10.23 -18.57 -17.42
N CYS A 225 -10.43 -19.89 -17.30
CA CYS A 225 -9.71 -20.90 -18.08
C CYS A 225 -9.88 -20.68 -19.59
N LYS A 226 -8.80 -20.88 -20.35
CA LYS A 226 -8.74 -20.63 -21.79
C LYS A 226 -8.08 -21.79 -22.52
N TYR A 227 -8.42 -21.98 -23.78
CA TYR A 227 -7.75 -22.94 -24.66
C TYR A 227 -6.76 -22.22 -25.58
N GLY A 228 -5.68 -22.89 -25.95
CA GLY A 228 -4.69 -22.35 -26.89
C GLY A 228 -5.28 -22.17 -28.29
N ARG A 229 -6.29 -22.98 -28.64
CA ARG A 229 -7.16 -22.80 -29.81
C ARG A 229 -8.60 -22.95 -29.35
N GLU A 230 -9.39 -21.87 -29.43
CA GLU A 230 -10.80 -21.90 -29.07
C GLU A 230 -11.68 -22.02 -30.32
N VAL A 231 -12.61 -22.97 -30.29
CA VAL A 231 -13.73 -23.01 -31.24
C VAL A 231 -14.72 -21.89 -30.92
N GLN A 232 -15.40 -21.37 -31.94
CA GLN A 232 -16.32 -20.23 -31.80
C GLN A 232 -17.42 -20.48 -30.75
N SER A 233 -17.92 -21.71 -30.62
CA SER A 233 -18.91 -22.10 -29.60
C SER A 233 -18.39 -21.97 -28.16
N SER A 234 -17.08 -22.17 -27.94
CA SER A 234 -16.43 -22.00 -26.63
C SER A 234 -16.19 -20.54 -26.26
N HIS A 235 -16.16 -19.63 -27.24
CA HIS A 235 -15.96 -18.19 -27.02
C HIS A 235 -17.21 -17.53 -26.39
N PHE A 236 -18.41 -17.99 -26.76
CA PHE A 236 -19.69 -17.47 -26.25
C PHE A 236 -20.27 -18.26 -25.07
N GLY A 237 -19.60 -19.32 -24.63
CA GLY A 237 -20.06 -20.17 -23.53
C GLY A 237 -19.78 -19.58 -22.15
N GLY A 238 -20.82 -19.38 -21.34
CA GLY A 238 -20.72 -19.05 -19.90
C GLY A 238 -20.16 -20.18 -19.02
N SER A 239 -19.63 -21.24 -19.63
CA SER A 239 -19.22 -22.51 -18.99
C SER A 239 -17.73 -22.60 -18.69
N LYS A 240 -16.94 -21.55 -18.97
CA LYS A 240 -15.49 -21.59 -18.72
C LYS A 240 -15.22 -21.66 -17.22
N GLN A 241 -14.47 -22.67 -16.80
CA GLN A 241 -14.07 -22.83 -15.40
C GLN A 241 -13.33 -21.57 -14.94
N GLN A 242 -13.73 -21.05 -13.79
CA GLN A 242 -13.03 -19.95 -13.13
C GLN A 242 -12.21 -20.50 -11.97
N ILE A 243 -11.03 -19.92 -11.76
CA ILE A 243 -10.13 -20.29 -10.67
C ILE A 243 -9.90 -19.05 -9.84
N THR A 244 -10.05 -19.18 -8.52
CA THR A 244 -9.82 -18.10 -7.57
C THR A 244 -8.34 -18.04 -7.20
N LEU A 245 -7.79 -16.83 -7.19
CA LEU A 245 -6.39 -16.54 -6.88
C LEU A 245 -6.33 -15.61 -5.67
N HIS A 246 -5.83 -16.11 -4.54
CA HIS A 246 -5.53 -15.29 -3.37
C HIS A 246 -4.03 -15.02 -3.32
N THR A 247 -3.65 -13.76 -3.49
CA THR A 247 -2.25 -13.34 -3.61
C THR A 247 -1.79 -12.72 -2.30
N VAL A 248 -0.58 -13.09 -1.88
CA VAL A 248 -0.03 -12.68 -0.59
C VAL A 248 1.44 -12.31 -0.76
N VAL A 249 1.82 -11.17 -0.22
CA VAL A 249 3.21 -10.73 -0.14
C VAL A 249 3.59 -10.61 1.34
N VAL A 250 4.56 -11.41 1.75
CA VAL A 250 5.07 -11.46 3.11
C VAL A 250 6.38 -10.67 3.19
N TYR A 251 6.45 -9.75 4.14
CA TYR A 251 7.62 -8.97 4.47
C TYR A 251 8.09 -9.35 5.86
N HIS A 252 9.36 -9.70 6.00
CA HIS A 252 9.96 -10.00 7.29
C HIS A 252 11.45 -9.65 7.30
N LEU A 253 12.00 -9.42 8.50
CA LEU A 253 13.43 -9.21 8.66
C LEU A 253 14.13 -10.56 8.80
N SER A 254 15.17 -10.79 8.00
CA SER A 254 16.03 -11.97 8.17
C SER A 254 16.69 -11.94 9.54
N PRO A 255 16.59 -12.99 10.38
CA PRO A 255 17.22 -13.03 11.69
C PRO A 255 18.74 -12.82 11.62
N ASP A 256 19.38 -13.33 10.57
CA ASP A 256 20.84 -13.35 10.43
C ASP A 256 21.39 -12.05 9.84
N THR A 257 20.77 -11.55 8.76
CA THR A 257 21.30 -10.41 7.99
C THR A 257 20.65 -9.08 8.36
N LEU A 258 19.53 -9.11 9.10
CA LEU A 258 18.68 -7.95 9.37
C LEU A 258 18.20 -7.23 8.09
N GLU A 259 18.22 -7.91 6.95
CA GLU A 259 17.69 -7.38 5.70
C GLU A 259 16.20 -7.71 5.55
N LEU A 260 15.47 -6.81 4.91
CA LEU A 260 14.05 -7.00 4.62
C LEU A 260 13.89 -8.03 3.49
N LYS A 261 13.45 -9.23 3.85
CA LYS A 261 13.11 -10.30 2.91
C LYS A 261 11.65 -10.17 2.49
N VAL A 262 11.42 -10.32 1.19
CA VAL A 262 10.07 -10.27 0.58
C VAL A 262 9.81 -11.58 -0.11
N THR A 263 8.70 -12.24 0.25
CA THR A 263 8.30 -13.52 -0.36
C THR A 263 6.87 -13.40 -0.86
N SER A 264 6.66 -13.82 -2.11
CA SER A 264 5.35 -13.74 -2.77
C SER A 264 4.74 -15.13 -2.87
N TYR A 265 3.46 -15.23 -2.54
CA TYR A 265 2.68 -16.44 -2.60
C TYR A 265 1.41 -16.18 -3.42
N CYS A 266 0.94 -17.21 -4.10
CA CYS A 266 -0.39 -17.24 -4.67
C CYS A 266 -1.01 -18.59 -4.35
N SER A 267 -2.11 -18.58 -3.62
CA SER A 267 -2.89 -19.78 -3.39
C SER A 267 -4.08 -19.83 -4.34
N LEU A 268 -4.28 -20.99 -4.95
CA LEU A 268 -5.32 -21.19 -5.97
C LEU A 268 -6.34 -22.22 -5.48
N SER A 269 -7.61 -21.97 -5.80
CA SER A 269 -8.71 -22.90 -5.57
C SER A 269 -9.71 -22.87 -6.73
N ASP A 270 -10.34 -24.01 -6.98
CA ASP A 270 -11.50 -24.15 -7.87
C ASP A 270 -12.81 -23.64 -7.23
N SER A 271 -12.83 -23.45 -5.91
CA SER A 271 -13.93 -22.80 -5.20
C SER A 271 -13.92 -21.29 -5.41
N LEU A 272 -15.05 -20.73 -5.89
CA LEU A 272 -15.24 -19.29 -6.11
C LEU A 272 -15.60 -18.49 -4.85
N ARG A 273 -15.42 -19.08 -3.67
CA ARG A 273 -15.72 -18.45 -2.39
C ARG A 273 -14.66 -17.42 -2.02
N HIS A 274 -15.12 -16.26 -1.57
CA HIS A 274 -14.27 -15.15 -1.11
C HIS A 274 -14.59 -14.74 0.35
N ASP A 275 -15.38 -15.55 1.05
CA ASP A 275 -15.83 -15.26 2.41
C ASP A 275 -14.71 -15.54 3.44
N PRO A 276 -14.87 -15.10 4.70
CA PRO A 276 -13.83 -15.23 5.74
C PRO A 276 -13.27 -16.64 5.94
N SER A 277 -14.09 -17.69 5.78
CA SER A 277 -13.62 -19.07 5.86
C SER A 277 -12.66 -19.41 4.72
N ALA A 278 -12.98 -18.99 3.50
CA ALA A 278 -12.11 -19.18 2.34
C ALA A 278 -10.80 -18.40 2.51
N ILE A 279 -10.85 -17.15 2.98
CA ILE A 279 -9.65 -16.36 3.31
C ILE A 279 -8.74 -17.11 4.28
N CYS A 280 -9.30 -17.68 5.35
CA CYS A 280 -8.51 -18.45 6.32
C CYS A 280 -7.92 -19.72 5.70
N ALA A 281 -8.65 -20.39 4.79
CA ALA A 281 -8.14 -21.57 4.09
C ALA A 281 -6.97 -21.19 3.18
N HIS A 282 -7.09 -20.08 2.46
CA HIS A 282 -6.03 -19.50 1.63
C HIS A 282 -4.78 -19.11 2.42
N LEU A 283 -4.96 -18.50 3.59
CA LEU A 283 -3.84 -18.07 4.44
C LEU A 283 -3.18 -19.21 5.21
N LYS A 284 -3.89 -20.29 5.53
CA LYS A 284 -3.38 -21.41 6.37
C LYS A 284 -2.04 -21.98 5.91
N PRO A 285 -1.84 -22.44 4.65
CA PRO A 285 -0.56 -22.99 4.23
C PRO A 285 0.56 -21.94 4.23
N ILE A 286 0.23 -20.67 3.98
CA ILE A 286 1.21 -19.57 4.01
C ILE A 286 1.63 -19.27 5.45
N ILE A 287 0.70 -19.30 6.41
CA ILE A 287 0.97 -19.16 7.83
C ILE A 287 1.90 -20.27 8.33
N MET A 288 1.68 -21.52 7.89
CA MET A 288 2.55 -22.64 8.23
C MET A 288 4.00 -22.40 7.74
N GLU A 289 4.16 -21.89 6.53
CA GLU A 289 5.47 -21.56 5.97
C GLU A 289 6.13 -20.36 6.69
N ILE A 290 5.36 -19.33 7.05
CA ILE A 290 5.84 -18.21 7.88
C ILE A 290 6.34 -18.74 9.23
N LYS A 291 5.57 -19.60 9.89
CA LYS A 291 5.93 -20.17 11.19
C LYS A 291 7.18 -21.04 11.11
N ARG A 292 7.34 -21.80 10.02
CA ARG A 292 8.53 -22.62 9.76
C ARG A 292 9.78 -21.75 9.56
N SER A 293 9.64 -20.63 8.86
CA SER A 293 10.75 -19.70 8.60
C SER A 293 11.04 -18.73 9.74
N GLN A 294 10.06 -18.45 10.60
CA GLN A 294 10.15 -17.51 11.72
C GLN A 294 9.52 -18.10 13.00
N PRO A 295 10.21 -19.03 13.67
CA PRO A 295 9.66 -19.71 14.85
C PRO A 295 9.49 -18.79 16.07
N SER A 296 10.22 -17.67 16.14
CA SER A 296 10.18 -16.70 17.25
C SER A 296 9.20 -15.54 17.05
N LEU A 297 8.25 -15.68 16.11
CA LEU A 297 7.30 -14.63 15.76
C LEU A 297 6.43 -14.21 16.96
N LYS A 298 6.42 -12.90 17.27
CA LYS A 298 5.63 -12.30 18.36
C LYS A 298 4.50 -11.41 17.86
N THR A 299 4.71 -10.70 16.75
CA THR A 299 3.73 -9.76 16.21
C THR A 299 3.44 -10.03 14.74
N ALA A 300 2.17 -10.05 14.37
CA ALA A 300 1.76 -10.06 12.97
C ALA A 300 1.03 -8.77 12.61
N HIS A 301 1.38 -8.20 11.47
CA HIS A 301 0.64 -7.14 10.79
C HIS A 301 0.00 -7.73 9.54
N ILE A 302 -1.31 -7.61 9.39
CA ILE A 302 -2.03 -8.03 8.19
C ILE A 302 -2.59 -6.78 7.52
N PHE A 303 -2.42 -6.67 6.21
CA PHE A 303 -2.86 -5.53 5.42
C PHE A 303 -3.70 -6.03 4.25
N THR A 304 -4.96 -5.59 4.16
CA THR A 304 -5.91 -6.02 3.11
C THR A 304 -6.81 -4.89 2.65
N ASP A 305 -7.52 -5.13 1.55
CA ASP A 305 -8.76 -4.43 1.19
C ASP A 305 -9.79 -4.50 2.35
N SER A 306 -10.77 -3.60 2.33
CA SER A 306 -11.87 -3.44 3.27
C SER A 306 -13.28 -3.86 2.79
N PRO A 307 -13.50 -4.81 1.85
CA PRO A 307 -14.85 -5.19 1.46
C PRO A 307 -15.50 -5.94 2.61
N VAL A 308 -16.73 -5.56 2.94
CA VAL A 308 -17.46 -6.18 4.05
C VAL A 308 -17.88 -7.63 3.78
N THR A 309 -17.97 -8.02 2.52
CA THR A 309 -18.26 -9.41 2.14
C THR A 309 -17.06 -10.34 2.36
N GLN A 310 -15.84 -9.78 2.47
CA GLN A 310 -14.59 -10.52 2.52
C GLN A 310 -13.84 -10.25 3.83
N TYR A 311 -12.94 -9.27 3.88
CA TYR A 311 -12.00 -9.05 4.98
C TYR A 311 -12.57 -8.28 6.19
N ARG A 312 -13.56 -7.39 5.98
CA ARG A 312 -14.04 -6.47 7.03
C ARG A 312 -15.44 -6.81 7.53
N ASN A 313 -15.57 -7.88 8.30
CA ASN A 313 -16.85 -8.27 8.89
C ASN A 313 -16.71 -9.05 10.20
N ARG A 314 -17.86 -9.26 10.86
CA ARG A 314 -17.98 -9.96 12.15
C ARG A 314 -17.39 -11.38 12.16
N LYS A 315 -17.50 -12.12 11.05
CA LYS A 315 -16.96 -13.48 10.95
C LYS A 315 -15.43 -13.43 10.88
N MET A 316 -14.88 -12.50 10.10
CA MET A 316 -13.44 -12.28 10.02
C MET A 316 -12.87 -11.81 11.37
N PHE A 317 -13.54 -10.87 12.05
CA PHE A 317 -13.13 -10.44 13.40
C PHE A 317 -13.02 -11.61 14.38
N TYR A 318 -14.00 -12.52 14.35
CA TYR A 318 -13.92 -13.74 15.14
C TYR A 318 -12.71 -14.61 14.74
N LEU A 319 -12.52 -14.88 13.44
CA LEU A 319 -11.43 -15.71 12.93
C LEU A 319 -10.03 -15.13 13.17
N ILE A 320 -9.89 -13.81 13.28
CA ILE A 320 -8.63 -13.16 13.67
C ILE A 320 -8.14 -13.71 15.02
N ALA A 321 -9.03 -13.72 16.02
CA ALA A 321 -8.69 -14.17 17.37
C ALA A 321 -8.69 -15.69 17.50
N THR A 322 -9.56 -16.39 16.78
CA THR A 322 -9.78 -17.83 17.01
C THR A 322 -9.04 -18.76 16.08
N PHE A 323 -8.56 -18.27 14.95
CA PHE A 323 -7.85 -19.06 13.97
C PHE A 323 -6.51 -18.44 13.65
N LEU A 324 -6.48 -17.21 13.11
CA LEU A 324 -5.25 -16.64 12.56
C LEU A 324 -4.18 -16.38 13.61
N ALA A 325 -4.51 -15.71 14.71
CA ALA A 325 -3.52 -15.43 15.74
C ALA A 325 -2.95 -16.72 16.41
N PRO A 326 -3.79 -17.72 16.78
CA PRO A 326 -3.30 -19.01 17.26
C PRO A 326 -2.44 -19.78 16.24
N GLU A 327 -2.84 -19.84 14.97
CA GLU A 327 -2.10 -20.55 13.92
C GLU A 327 -0.74 -19.89 13.64
N LEU A 328 -0.70 -18.55 13.62
CA LEU A 328 0.55 -17.77 13.54
C LEU A 328 1.42 -17.91 14.79
N GLY A 329 0.84 -18.23 15.94
CA GLY A 329 1.56 -18.36 17.21
C GLY A 329 1.99 -17.03 17.83
N VAL A 330 1.32 -15.92 17.50
CA VAL A 330 1.71 -14.55 17.91
C VAL A 330 1.08 -14.11 19.23
N ASP A 331 1.73 -13.17 19.91
CA ASP A 331 1.21 -12.53 21.12
C ASP A 331 0.34 -11.29 20.78
N ALA A 332 0.56 -10.70 19.61
CA ALA A 332 -0.24 -9.58 19.10
C ALA A 332 -0.47 -9.65 17.58
N LEU A 333 -1.66 -9.23 17.15
CA LEU A 333 -2.03 -9.17 15.74
C LEU A 333 -2.70 -7.82 15.44
N ASN A 334 -2.19 -7.14 14.43
CA ASN A 334 -2.73 -5.88 13.93
C ASN A 334 -3.26 -6.08 12.50
N TRP A 335 -4.56 -5.97 12.32
CA TRP A 335 -5.18 -5.96 10.99
C TRP A 335 -5.40 -4.53 10.54
N HIS A 336 -4.91 -4.17 9.36
CA HIS A 336 -5.01 -2.87 8.74
C HIS A 336 -5.85 -3.00 7.46
N TYR A 337 -6.81 -2.11 7.30
CA TYR A 337 -7.68 -2.08 6.13
C TYR A 337 -7.41 -0.83 5.29
N THR A 338 -7.38 -0.97 3.97
CA THR A 338 -7.28 0.16 3.03
C THR A 338 -8.61 0.84 2.80
N GLU A 339 -8.55 2.10 2.40
CA GLU A 339 -9.73 2.80 1.90
C GLU A 339 -10.23 2.19 0.59
N SER A 340 -11.55 2.27 0.41
CA SER A 340 -12.22 1.71 -0.76
C SER A 340 -11.68 2.31 -2.07
N GLY A 341 -11.48 1.49 -3.10
CA GLY A 341 -10.95 1.93 -4.40
C GLY A 341 -9.43 2.15 -4.45
N HIS A 342 -8.71 1.96 -3.34
CA HIS A 342 -7.26 2.09 -3.26
C HIS A 342 -6.55 0.84 -2.74
N GLY A 343 -7.18 -0.33 -2.89
CA GLY A 343 -6.62 -1.64 -2.54
C GLY A 343 -5.40 -2.06 -3.39
N LYS A 344 -5.10 -1.33 -4.47
CA LYS A 344 -3.97 -1.65 -5.36
C LYS A 344 -2.65 -1.65 -4.60
N GLY A 345 -1.99 -2.80 -4.57
CA GLY A 345 -0.79 -3.06 -3.80
C GLY A 345 0.13 -4.09 -4.45
N ALA A 346 1.09 -4.57 -3.65
CA ALA A 346 2.01 -5.62 -4.08
C ALA A 346 1.30 -6.94 -4.48
N PRO A 347 0.20 -7.37 -3.80
CA PRO A 347 -0.55 -8.56 -4.19
C PRO A 347 -1.13 -8.51 -5.61
N ASP A 348 -1.57 -7.36 -6.09
CA ASP A 348 -2.04 -7.21 -7.49
C ASP A 348 -0.94 -7.50 -8.51
N GLY A 349 0.30 -7.10 -8.19
CA GLY A 349 1.46 -7.38 -9.03
C GLY A 349 1.73 -8.88 -9.16
N VAL A 350 1.54 -9.63 -8.08
CA VAL A 350 1.63 -11.11 -8.08
C VAL A 350 0.55 -11.72 -8.98
N GLY A 351 -0.70 -11.30 -8.79
CA GLY A 351 -1.84 -11.78 -9.57
C GLY A 351 -1.69 -11.47 -11.05
N GLY A 352 -1.36 -10.22 -11.40
CA GLY A 352 -1.12 -9.80 -12.77
C GLY A 352 0.11 -10.44 -13.40
N CYS A 353 1.13 -10.84 -12.62
CA CYS A 353 2.25 -11.61 -13.14
C CYS A 353 1.83 -13.03 -13.52
N LEU A 354 1.14 -13.75 -12.64
CA LEU A 354 0.71 -15.12 -12.90
C LEU A 354 -0.29 -15.20 -14.04
N LYS A 355 -1.27 -14.28 -14.09
CA LYS A 355 -2.23 -14.22 -15.20
C LYS A 355 -1.54 -14.00 -16.56
N ARG A 356 -0.54 -13.11 -16.61
CA ARG A 356 0.26 -12.90 -17.83
C ARG A 356 1.06 -14.14 -18.23
N ILE A 357 1.57 -14.91 -17.27
CA ILE A 357 2.23 -16.19 -17.56
C ILE A 357 1.21 -17.17 -18.17
N ALA A 358 0.05 -17.34 -17.54
CA ALA A 358 -1.00 -18.21 -18.06
C ALA A 358 -1.44 -17.80 -19.47
N ASP A 359 -1.73 -16.52 -19.68
CA ASP A 359 -2.15 -15.99 -20.99
C ASP A 359 -1.05 -16.12 -22.06
N SER A 360 0.22 -15.98 -21.68
CA SER A 360 1.36 -16.23 -22.58
C SER A 360 1.47 -17.70 -22.98
N LEU A 361 1.26 -18.64 -22.05
CA LEU A 361 1.25 -20.07 -22.35
C LEU A 361 0.08 -20.43 -23.27
N VAL A 362 -1.09 -19.84 -23.04
CA VAL A 362 -2.27 -19.97 -23.92
C VAL A 362 -1.95 -19.44 -25.32
N GLY A 363 -1.35 -18.26 -25.43
CA GLY A 363 -0.93 -17.69 -26.71
C GLY A 363 0.11 -18.53 -27.47
N ARG A 364 0.82 -19.43 -26.77
CA ARG A 364 1.74 -20.42 -27.38
C ARG A 364 1.06 -21.74 -27.73
N GLY A 365 -0.26 -21.82 -27.63
CA GLY A 365 -1.04 -23.01 -27.97
C GLY A 365 -1.22 -24.02 -26.83
N LYS A 366 -0.84 -23.71 -25.59
CA LYS A 366 -1.15 -24.58 -24.44
C LYS A 366 -2.56 -24.33 -23.91
N ASP A 367 -3.29 -25.39 -23.57
CA ASP A 367 -4.59 -25.24 -22.92
C ASP A 367 -4.44 -25.04 -21.42
N MET A 368 -5.10 -24.02 -20.86
CA MET A 368 -5.26 -23.79 -19.42
C MET A 368 -6.73 -24.04 -19.04
N ASN A 369 -7.20 -25.25 -19.33
CA ASN A 369 -8.62 -25.61 -19.31
C ASN A 369 -9.11 -26.16 -17.96
N ASN A 370 -8.22 -26.42 -17.00
CA ASN A 370 -8.60 -26.92 -15.68
C ASN A 370 -7.66 -26.45 -14.56
N PHE A 371 -8.14 -26.59 -13.32
CA PHE A 371 -7.42 -26.20 -12.10
C PHE A 371 -6.02 -26.81 -11.97
N ASN A 372 -5.89 -28.12 -12.16
CA ASN A 372 -4.60 -28.81 -11.99
C ASN A 372 -3.58 -28.34 -13.02
N ARG A 373 -3.98 -28.27 -14.28
CA ARG A 373 -3.09 -27.83 -15.36
C ARG A 373 -2.64 -26.38 -15.19
N LEU A 374 -3.54 -25.47 -14.84
CA LEU A 374 -3.17 -24.07 -14.57
C LEU A 374 -2.15 -24.01 -13.43
N THR A 375 -2.42 -24.69 -12.32
CA THR A 375 -1.56 -24.61 -11.13
C THR A 375 -0.18 -25.22 -11.38
N ASP A 376 -0.08 -26.36 -12.06
CA ASP A 376 1.19 -27.00 -12.39
C ASP A 376 2.03 -26.14 -13.33
N GLU A 377 1.40 -25.58 -14.36
CA GLU A 377 2.08 -24.71 -15.32
C GLU A 377 2.52 -23.39 -14.67
N LEU A 378 1.69 -22.81 -13.80
CA LEU A 378 2.10 -21.62 -13.02
C LEU A 378 3.26 -21.94 -12.09
N ALA A 379 3.23 -23.08 -11.38
CA ALA A 379 4.33 -23.50 -10.50
C ALA A 379 5.63 -23.72 -11.29
N ALA A 380 5.57 -24.38 -12.44
CA ALA A 380 6.73 -24.65 -13.29
C ALA A 380 7.33 -23.37 -13.92
N ASN A 381 6.48 -22.37 -14.24
CA ASN A 381 6.91 -21.17 -14.97
C ASN A 381 7.14 -19.94 -14.06
N SER A 382 6.78 -19.98 -12.77
CA SER A 382 6.94 -18.85 -11.84
C SER A 382 8.05 -19.05 -10.80
N LYS A 383 9.28 -18.68 -11.16
CA LYS A 383 10.47 -18.88 -10.28
C LYS A 383 10.48 -18.03 -8.99
N LYS A 384 9.69 -16.96 -8.91
CA LYS A 384 9.72 -15.97 -7.81
C LYS A 384 8.44 -15.92 -6.98
N ILE A 385 7.43 -16.71 -7.35
CA ILE A 385 6.12 -16.72 -6.68
C ILE A 385 5.84 -18.16 -6.28
N ASN A 386 5.62 -18.38 -4.99
CA ASN A 386 5.27 -19.70 -4.48
C ASN A 386 3.78 -19.96 -4.79
N VAL A 387 3.52 -20.91 -5.69
CA VAL A 387 2.18 -21.31 -6.11
C VAL A 387 1.72 -22.47 -5.23
N ILE A 388 0.56 -22.31 -4.57
CA ILE A 388 0.02 -23.29 -3.63
C ILE A 388 -1.38 -23.72 -4.09
N LYS A 389 -1.60 -25.02 -4.20
CA LYS A 389 -2.94 -25.58 -4.49
C LYS A 389 -3.73 -25.73 -3.19
N ILE A 390 -4.99 -25.31 -3.20
CA ILE A 390 -5.88 -25.41 -2.05
C ILE A 390 -7.16 -26.13 -2.46
N ALA A 391 -7.36 -27.31 -1.88
CA ALA A 391 -8.63 -28.00 -1.92
C ALA A 391 -9.69 -27.22 -1.14
N ALA A 392 -10.96 -27.38 -1.48
CA ALA A 392 -12.08 -26.77 -0.76
C ALA A 392 -12.16 -27.28 0.70
N GLN A 393 -11.35 -26.71 1.59
CA GLN A 393 -11.38 -27.00 3.02
C GLN A 393 -12.40 -26.10 3.70
N SER A 394 -13.40 -26.71 4.34
CA SER A 394 -14.43 -25.97 5.07
C SER A 394 -13.94 -25.61 6.47
N ILE A 395 -13.46 -24.37 6.63
CA ILE A 395 -13.22 -23.72 7.94
C ILE A 395 -14.56 -23.28 8.59
N ASP A 396 -15.69 -23.46 7.90
CA ASP A 396 -17.01 -23.01 8.35
C ASP A 396 -17.42 -23.60 9.70
N LYS A 397 -16.93 -24.80 10.03
CA LYS A 397 -17.16 -25.46 11.32
C LYS A 397 -16.64 -24.66 12.51
N LEU A 398 -15.68 -23.75 12.31
CA LEU A 398 -15.14 -22.90 13.37
C LEU A 398 -16.03 -21.68 13.68
N LEU A 399 -16.95 -21.31 12.77
CA LEU A 399 -17.77 -20.11 12.92
C LEU A 399 -19.02 -20.38 13.79
N PRO A 400 -19.29 -19.56 14.81
CA PRO A 400 -20.53 -19.64 15.57
C PRO A 400 -21.76 -19.34 14.69
N LYS A 401 -22.88 -20.03 14.95
CA LYS A 401 -24.14 -19.83 14.22
C LYS A 401 -24.67 -18.39 14.34
N LYS A 402 -24.47 -17.75 15.49
CA LYS A 402 -24.89 -16.35 15.74
C LYS A 402 -23.69 -15.53 16.19
N LEU A 403 -23.33 -14.54 15.37
CA LEU A 403 -22.33 -13.51 15.69
C LEU A 403 -22.98 -12.14 15.58
N LYS A 404 -22.78 -11.29 16.59
CA LYS A 404 -23.27 -9.90 16.57
C LYS A 404 -22.39 -9.05 15.65
N ALA A 405 -23.01 -8.24 14.80
CA ALA A 405 -22.28 -7.25 14.01
C ALA A 405 -21.83 -6.09 14.91
N PHE A 406 -20.64 -5.54 14.65
CA PHE A 406 -20.15 -4.36 15.36
C PHE A 406 -20.69 -3.09 14.70
N LYS A 407 -21.36 -2.22 15.48
CA LYS A 407 -21.84 -0.92 15.00
C LYS A 407 -20.63 -0.05 14.67
N GLY A 408 -20.54 0.43 13.42
CA GLY A 408 -19.38 1.17 12.92
C GLY A 408 -18.35 0.32 12.15
N THR A 409 -18.67 -0.93 11.78
CA THR A 409 -17.78 -1.79 10.97
C THR A 409 -17.25 -1.09 9.71
N MET A 410 -18.08 -0.28 9.03
CA MET A 410 -17.70 0.46 7.81
C MET A 410 -16.65 1.55 8.06
N CYS A 411 -16.49 2.01 9.30
CA CYS A 411 -15.54 3.06 9.67
C CYS A 411 -14.19 2.48 10.13
N ILE A 412 -14.08 1.15 10.28
CA ILE A 412 -12.88 0.51 10.79
C ILE A 412 -11.80 0.47 9.71
N HIS A 413 -10.61 0.96 10.08
CA HIS A 413 -9.38 0.82 9.29
C HIS A 413 -8.25 0.11 10.04
N GLN A 414 -8.42 -0.17 11.33
CA GLN A 414 -7.52 -1.06 12.06
C GLN A 414 -8.28 -1.83 13.13
N VAL A 415 -7.97 -3.12 13.26
CA VAL A 415 -8.38 -3.98 14.37
C VAL A 415 -7.12 -4.50 15.04
N THR A 416 -7.04 -4.42 16.37
CA THR A 416 -5.90 -4.98 17.11
C THR A 416 -6.37 -6.05 18.09
N TRP A 417 -5.58 -7.11 18.17
CA TRP A 417 -5.76 -8.26 19.05
C TRP A 417 -4.49 -8.49 19.87
N THR A 418 -4.65 -8.98 21.10
CA THR A 418 -3.53 -9.44 21.93
C THR A 418 -3.93 -10.68 22.71
N LYS A 419 -2.95 -11.55 22.94
CA LYS A 419 -3.06 -12.75 23.76
C LYS A 419 -3.44 -12.48 25.22
N LYS A 420 -3.18 -11.27 25.75
CA LYS A 420 -3.64 -10.86 27.08
C LYS A 420 -5.16 -10.71 27.16
N TYR A 421 -5.79 -10.28 26.05
CA TYR A 421 -7.22 -9.98 25.97
C TYR A 421 -7.85 -10.76 24.81
N GLN A 422 -7.78 -12.09 24.86
CA GLN A 422 -8.10 -12.98 23.72
C GLN A 422 -9.53 -12.82 23.18
N PHE A 423 -10.45 -12.36 24.04
CA PHE A 423 -11.88 -12.18 23.72
C PHE A 423 -12.25 -10.77 23.28
N LEU A 424 -11.28 -9.87 23.17
CA LEU A 424 -11.52 -8.47 22.86
C LEU A 424 -10.66 -8.05 21.67
N LEU A 425 -11.27 -7.31 20.76
CA LEU A 425 -10.56 -6.62 19.69
C LEU A 425 -10.79 -5.13 19.82
N GLN A 426 -9.74 -4.33 19.66
CA GLN A 426 -9.86 -2.88 19.61
C GLN A 426 -10.09 -2.44 18.17
N ALA A 427 -11.20 -1.76 17.91
CA ALA A 427 -11.52 -1.18 16.62
C ALA A 427 -11.08 0.29 16.56
N ARG A 428 -10.41 0.68 15.48
CA ARG A 428 -9.88 2.03 15.25
C ARG A 428 -10.28 2.54 13.87
N HIS A 429 -10.60 3.83 13.77
CA HIS A 429 -11.05 4.45 12.51
C HIS A 429 -9.91 4.78 11.56
N LEU A 430 -8.68 4.81 12.06
CA LEU A 430 -7.43 4.88 11.32
C LEU A 430 -6.38 4.01 12.01
N SER A 431 -5.37 3.60 11.26
CA SER A 431 -4.24 2.85 11.81
C SER A 431 -3.42 3.71 12.78
N CYS A 432 -3.16 3.21 13.97
CA CYS A 432 -2.27 3.83 14.95
C CYS A 432 -1.04 2.94 15.15
N LEU A 433 0.16 3.54 15.00
CA LEU A 433 1.45 2.91 15.31
C LEU A 433 2.02 3.35 16.68
N LEU A 434 1.31 4.26 17.37
CA LEU A 434 1.77 4.82 18.66
C LEU A 434 1.19 4.06 19.86
N CYS A 435 -0.03 3.53 19.74
CA CYS A 435 -0.71 2.80 20.80
C CYS A 435 -0.51 1.30 20.64
N SER A 436 -0.21 0.62 21.74
CA SER A 436 0.00 -0.83 21.76
C SER A 436 -1.26 -1.60 21.33
N PRO A 437 -1.10 -2.83 20.81
CA PRO A 437 -2.22 -3.73 20.54
C PRO A 437 -3.01 -4.03 21.83
N GLY A 438 -4.35 -4.09 21.73
CA GLY A 438 -5.23 -4.36 22.89
C GLY A 438 -5.58 -3.17 23.76
N GLU A 439 -4.83 -2.05 23.69
CA GLU A 439 -5.14 -0.81 24.40
C GLU A 439 -6.19 0.04 23.65
N ALA A 440 -7.03 0.72 24.43
CA ALA A 440 -7.92 1.74 23.93
C ALA A 440 -7.09 2.89 23.34
N CYS A 441 -7.33 3.21 22.06
CA CYS A 441 -6.56 4.22 21.36
C CYS A 441 -7.18 5.60 21.54
N SER A 442 -6.47 6.53 22.16
CA SER A 442 -6.89 7.93 22.30
C SER A 442 -6.91 8.70 20.98
N HIS A 443 -6.12 8.26 19.98
CA HIS A 443 -6.03 8.94 18.68
C HIS A 443 -7.18 8.56 17.74
N TYR A 444 -7.45 7.25 17.63
CA TYR A 444 -8.34 6.71 16.60
C TYR A 444 -9.34 5.67 17.09
N GLY A 445 -9.52 5.48 18.40
CA GLY A 445 -10.44 4.49 18.95
C GLY A 445 -11.89 4.69 18.50
N ILE A 446 -12.55 3.61 18.09
CA ILE A 446 -14.00 3.55 17.84
C ILE A 446 -14.69 2.82 18.99
N GLY A 447 -14.11 1.70 19.44
CA GLY A 447 -14.68 0.87 20.48
C GLY A 447 -14.10 -0.52 20.51
N VAL A 448 -14.72 -1.39 21.32
CA VAL A 448 -14.25 -2.76 21.56
C VAL A 448 -15.23 -3.77 20.97
N ILE A 449 -14.74 -4.70 20.18
CA ILE A 449 -15.50 -5.84 19.68
C ILE A 449 -15.33 -6.99 20.68
N LYS A 450 -16.42 -7.34 21.37
CA LYS A 450 -16.46 -8.46 22.30
C LYS A 450 -16.77 -9.76 21.55
N LEU A 451 -15.91 -10.76 21.69
CA LEU A 451 -16.06 -12.09 21.09
C LEU A 451 -16.76 -13.03 22.10
N PRO A 452 -17.57 -13.99 21.61
CA PRO A 452 -18.27 -14.93 22.49
C PRO A 452 -17.29 -15.88 23.21
N ILE A 453 -17.57 -16.16 24.48
CA ILE A 453 -16.68 -16.86 25.44
C ILE A 453 -16.52 -18.37 25.16
N ASN A 454 -17.38 -19.00 24.33
CA ASN A 454 -17.35 -20.45 24.03
C ASN A 454 -16.08 -20.97 23.31
N TYR A 455 -15.03 -20.16 23.23
CA TYR A 455 -13.68 -20.40 22.73
C TYR A 455 -12.95 -21.60 23.34
N SER A 456 -13.14 -21.87 24.64
CA SER A 456 -12.32 -22.84 25.40
C SER A 456 -12.45 -24.29 24.90
N ARG A 457 -13.55 -24.64 24.21
CA ARG A 457 -13.77 -26.00 23.67
C ARG A 457 -13.02 -26.27 22.36
N ASN A 458 -12.80 -25.26 21.51
CA ASN A 458 -12.17 -25.47 20.19
C ASN A 458 -10.64 -25.58 20.24
N ILE A 459 -9.96 -24.97 21.21
CA ILE A 459 -8.49 -25.11 21.35
C ILE A 459 -8.10 -26.54 21.73
N LYS A 460 -8.90 -27.21 22.58
CA LYS A 460 -8.64 -28.61 22.99
C LYS A 460 -8.77 -29.59 21.82
N HIS A 461 -9.59 -29.29 20.82
CA HIS A 461 -9.70 -30.09 19.59
C HIS A 461 -8.51 -29.88 18.65
N ASN A 462 -7.99 -28.66 18.51
CA ASN A 462 -6.89 -28.38 17.59
C ASN A 462 -5.54 -28.99 18.06
N LYS A 463 -5.34 -29.18 19.38
CA LYS A 463 -4.17 -29.91 19.90
C LYS A 463 -4.20 -31.42 19.61
N LYS A 464 -5.37 -32.04 19.44
CA LYS A 464 -5.47 -33.49 19.13
C LYS A 464 -5.24 -33.81 17.66
N ASN A 465 -5.33 -32.83 16.75
CA ASN A 465 -5.15 -33.05 15.32
C ASN A 465 -3.74 -32.68 14.80
N GLN A 466 -2.80 -32.33 15.69
CA GLN A 466 -1.40 -32.06 15.34
C GLN A 466 -0.51 -33.32 15.27
N THR A 467 -1.06 -34.52 15.48
CA THR A 467 -0.29 -35.77 15.53
C THR A 467 -0.28 -36.59 14.24
N TRP A 468 -0.64 -36.02 13.08
CA TRP A 468 -0.53 -36.73 11.81
C TRP A 468 0.17 -35.88 10.75
N LEU A 469 1.21 -36.49 10.15
CA LEU A 469 2.14 -36.02 9.09
C LEU A 469 3.53 -35.64 9.61
N LEU A 470 4.30 -36.69 9.95
CA LEU A 470 5.71 -36.81 9.56
C LEU A 470 5.79 -37.05 8.05
#